data_AF-A0A6G3URF2-F1
#
_entry.id   AF-A0A6G3URF2-F1
#
_cell.length_a   1.000
_cell.length_b   1.000
_cell.length_c   1.000
_cell.angle_alpha   90.00
_cell.angle_beta   90.00
_cell.angle_gamma   90.00
#
_symmetry.space_group_name_H-M   'P 1'
#
loop_
_entity.id
_entity.type
_entity.pdbx_description
1 polymer ?
#
loop_
_entity_poly.entity_id
_entity_poly.type
_entity_poly.pdbx_seq_one_letter_code
_entity_poly.pdbx_strand_id
1 'polypeptide(L)'
;MSGTPASGPLLLGVRHHGPGSARAVRAALDAADPRAVLIEGPPEGDALLPLAADEEMRPPVALLAHAVDDPGRAAFWPFAEFSPEWVAIRWALARDVPVRFIDLSAAHSLAMEADAEADRDDTDEERLVPVDPIRVLAETAGYDDTERWWEDVVEHRVPGSGEAAGPLAAFAALGEAMTALREAYGDGGHPRDVVREAYMRIQLRTAAKEFGDEFAVVCGAWHVPALRTRTTLTADRALLKGLPKVKAELTWVPWTHRRLARHSGYGAGIESPGWYEHLFAAPDRPVARWMTKVAGLLRDEDRFVSSAHVIEAVRLAETLAAMRGRPLAGLSETTDAIRAVMCEGSDVPLALVHDRLVVGTTLGEVPDTAPAVPLQRDLTRQQRTLRLKPEADEREIELDLRKDTDASRSRLLHRLRVLGIGWGEPAAGRGSTGTFRETWRLRWEPELYVRVAEAGVWGTTVLAAATARAESDALAATALAEVTALAERCLLADLPDALPVVMR
;
A
#
# COMPACT_ATOMS: atom_id res chain seq x y z
N MET A 1 42.78 4.84 8.62
CA MET A 1 42.28 6.14 9.09
C MET A 1 40.85 5.91 9.56
N SER A 2 40.66 5.84 10.88
CA SER A 2 39.35 5.69 11.50
C SER A 2 38.56 6.98 11.26
N GLY A 3 37.59 6.93 10.34
CA GLY A 3 36.66 8.04 10.12
C GLY A 3 35.93 8.34 11.43
N THR A 4 36.05 9.58 11.89
CA THR A 4 35.21 10.14 12.95
C THR A 4 33.75 9.85 12.61
N PRO A 5 32.91 9.32 13.52
CA PRO A 5 31.49 9.15 13.21
C PRO A 5 30.92 10.51 12.83
N ALA A 6 30.20 10.55 11.71
CA ALA A 6 29.55 11.77 11.25
C ALA A 6 28.68 12.31 12.40
N SER A 7 28.90 13.56 12.80
CA SER A 7 28.12 14.23 13.83
C SER A 7 26.65 14.34 13.38
N GLY A 8 25.71 13.80 14.15
CA GLY A 8 24.29 13.82 13.84
C GLY A 8 23.62 12.43 13.92
N PRO A 9 22.29 12.37 13.77
CA PRO A 9 21.53 11.13 13.86
C PRO A 9 21.84 10.15 12.73
N LEU A 10 21.53 8.88 12.97
CA LEU A 10 21.63 7.83 11.97
C LEU A 10 20.52 8.00 10.92
N LEU A 11 20.88 8.34 9.67
CA LEU A 11 19.92 8.47 8.56
C LEU A 11 19.95 7.21 7.68
N LEU A 12 18.84 6.48 7.67
CA LEU A 12 18.61 5.27 6.89
C LEU A 12 17.69 5.60 5.70
N GLY A 13 18.31 6.07 4.62
CA GLY A 13 17.61 6.31 3.35
C GLY A 13 17.19 5.01 2.68
N VAL A 14 15.91 4.87 2.36
CA VAL A 14 15.34 3.64 1.79
C VAL A 14 14.48 3.91 0.56
N ARG A 15 14.13 2.83 -0.14
CA ARG A 15 12.89 2.76 -0.92
C ARG A 15 11.82 2.13 -0.01
N HIS A 16 10.61 2.67 -0.02
CA HIS A 16 9.51 2.30 0.91
C HIS A 16 9.10 0.83 0.91
N HIS A 17 9.50 0.07 -0.10
CA HIS A 17 9.23 -1.35 -0.24
C HIS A 17 10.44 -2.05 -0.85
N GLY A 18 11.02 -2.99 -0.11
CA GLY A 18 12.20 -3.74 -0.58
C GLY A 18 12.68 -4.74 0.47
N PRO A 19 12.72 -6.05 0.17
CA PRO A 19 13.05 -7.07 1.16
C PRO A 19 14.48 -6.97 1.72
N GLY A 20 15.47 -6.72 0.88
CA GLY A 20 16.85 -6.42 1.23
C GLY A 20 16.98 -5.09 1.96
N SER A 21 16.29 -4.04 1.52
CA SER A 21 16.22 -2.75 2.23
C SER A 21 15.69 -2.90 3.65
N ALA A 22 14.62 -3.69 3.83
CA ALA A 22 14.01 -3.94 5.13
C ALA A 22 14.92 -4.74 6.06
N ARG A 23 15.62 -5.76 5.53
CA ARG A 23 16.67 -6.49 6.26
C ARG A 23 17.84 -5.58 6.65
N ALA A 24 18.27 -4.70 5.76
CA ALA A 24 19.36 -3.76 6.00
C ALA A 24 18.99 -2.77 7.11
N VAL A 25 17.77 -2.23 7.12
CA VAL A 25 17.28 -1.35 8.20
C VAL A 25 17.29 -2.10 9.53
N ARG A 26 16.76 -3.33 9.58
CA ARG A 26 16.81 -4.13 10.81
C ARG A 26 18.24 -4.33 11.31
N ALA A 27 19.16 -4.70 10.43
CA ALA A 27 20.56 -4.91 10.79
C ALA A 27 21.25 -3.62 11.24
N ALA A 28 20.92 -2.48 10.62
CA ALA A 28 21.43 -1.17 11.03
C ALA A 28 20.93 -0.77 12.42
N LEU A 29 19.63 -0.97 12.70
CA LEU A 29 19.04 -0.70 14.02
C LEU A 29 19.62 -1.64 15.10
N ASP A 30 19.74 -2.94 14.80
CA ASP A 30 20.36 -3.92 15.71
C ASP A 30 21.83 -3.57 16.03
N ALA A 31 22.57 -2.98 15.08
CA ALA A 31 23.97 -2.58 15.26
C ALA A 31 24.14 -1.23 15.97
N ALA A 32 23.24 -0.28 15.71
CA ALA A 32 23.33 1.08 16.24
C ALA A 32 22.65 1.26 17.61
N ASP A 33 21.68 0.40 17.92
CA ASP A 33 20.88 0.44 19.16
C ASP A 33 20.39 1.85 19.54
N PRO A 34 19.64 2.53 18.64
CA PRO A 34 19.23 3.92 18.86
C PRO A 34 18.22 4.03 19.99
N ARG A 35 18.23 5.16 20.71
CA ARG A 35 17.28 5.50 21.77
C ARG A 35 15.91 5.95 21.27
N ALA A 36 15.78 6.23 19.98
CA ALA A 36 14.51 6.50 19.32
C ALA A 36 14.61 6.20 17.81
N VAL A 37 13.47 5.89 17.20
CA VAL A 37 13.34 5.66 15.76
C VAL A 37 12.31 6.64 15.19
N LEU A 38 12.71 7.42 14.21
CA LEU A 38 11.84 8.37 13.51
C LEU A 38 11.53 7.82 12.12
N ILE A 39 10.25 7.86 11.73
CA ILE A 39 9.76 7.25 10.49
C ILE A 39 9.14 8.33 9.61
N GLU A 40 9.39 8.28 8.30
CA GLU A 40 8.64 9.06 7.34
C GLU A 40 7.16 8.63 7.34
N GLY A 41 6.30 9.58 7.67
CA GLY A 41 4.86 9.41 7.74
C GLY A 41 4.21 10.56 8.51
N PRO A 42 2.88 10.66 8.51
CA PRO A 42 2.17 11.77 9.15
C PRO A 42 2.15 11.62 10.68
N PRO A 43 2.48 12.68 11.46
CA PRO A 43 2.48 12.68 12.93
C PRO A 43 1.14 12.33 13.56
N GLU A 44 0.01 12.57 12.88
CA GLU A 44 -1.30 12.12 13.36
C GLU A 44 -1.39 10.59 13.52
N GLY A 45 -0.52 9.84 12.84
CA GLY A 45 -0.42 8.38 12.95
C GLY A 45 0.28 7.89 14.21
N ASP A 46 0.92 8.76 15.00
CA ASP A 46 1.69 8.36 16.19
C ASP A 46 0.84 7.57 17.20
N ALA A 47 -0.41 7.99 17.39
CA ALA A 47 -1.36 7.33 18.29
C ALA A 47 -1.73 5.91 17.83
N LEU A 48 -1.51 5.59 16.56
CA LEU A 48 -1.83 4.30 15.95
C LEU A 48 -0.63 3.35 15.87
N LEU A 49 0.59 3.83 16.13
CA LEU A 49 1.81 3.01 16.12
C LEU A 49 1.72 1.79 17.04
N PRO A 50 1.15 1.85 18.27
CA PRO A 50 1.06 0.67 19.13
C PRO A 50 0.30 -0.51 18.50
N LEU A 51 -0.68 -0.24 17.64
CA LEU A 51 -1.44 -1.30 16.94
C LEU A 51 -0.57 -2.09 15.98
N ALA A 52 0.54 -1.53 15.51
CA ALA A 52 1.49 -2.26 14.68
C ALA A 52 2.11 -3.44 15.42
N ALA A 53 2.09 -3.47 16.77
CA ALA A 53 2.58 -4.61 17.57
C ALA A 53 1.56 -5.76 17.73
N ASP A 54 0.29 -5.53 17.41
CA ASP A 54 -0.78 -6.52 17.54
C ASP A 54 -0.54 -7.75 16.64
N GLU A 55 -0.94 -8.94 17.07
CA GLU A 55 -0.79 -10.20 16.31
C GLU A 55 -1.81 -10.34 15.17
N GLU A 56 -2.97 -9.68 15.29
CA GLU A 56 -3.98 -9.61 14.24
C GLU A 56 -3.63 -8.57 13.16
N MET A 57 -2.65 -7.70 13.42
CA MET A 57 -2.15 -6.73 12.44
C MET A 57 -1.21 -7.41 11.44
N ARG A 58 -1.73 -7.71 10.25
CA ARG A 58 -1.01 -8.42 9.18
C ARG A 58 -0.95 -7.58 7.91
N PRO A 59 0.23 -7.06 7.53
CA PRO A 59 0.40 -6.37 6.26
C PRO A 59 0.04 -7.27 5.06
N PRO A 60 -0.34 -6.69 3.90
CA PRO A 60 -0.29 -5.26 3.59
C PRO A 60 -1.40 -4.44 4.25
N VAL A 61 -1.04 -3.35 4.91
CA VAL A 61 -1.96 -2.41 5.58
C VAL A 61 -1.61 -0.99 5.17
N ALA A 62 -2.53 -0.03 5.33
CA ALA A 62 -2.23 1.37 5.09
C ALA A 62 -2.75 2.25 6.22
N LEU A 63 -2.01 3.32 6.53
CA LEU A 63 -2.60 4.46 7.23
C LEU A 63 -3.51 5.17 6.24
N LEU A 64 -4.81 5.18 6.51
CA LEU A 64 -5.79 6.00 5.83
C LEU A 64 -5.94 7.30 6.61
N ALA A 65 -5.65 8.43 5.99
CA ALA A 65 -6.07 9.73 6.47
C ALA A 65 -7.24 10.22 5.63
N HIS A 66 -8.26 10.81 6.25
CA HIS A 66 -9.32 11.50 5.53
C HIS A 66 -9.67 12.83 6.21
N ALA A 67 -10.20 13.79 5.43
CA ALA A 67 -10.74 15.02 6.00
C ALA A 67 -12.04 14.70 6.75
N VAL A 68 -12.23 15.32 7.92
CA VAL A 68 -13.42 15.07 8.76
C VAL A 68 -14.69 15.60 8.10
N ASP A 69 -14.61 16.75 7.44
CA ASP A 69 -15.77 17.40 6.81
C ASP A 69 -16.07 16.85 5.40
N ASP A 70 -15.11 16.13 4.80
CA ASP A 70 -15.23 15.51 3.48
C ASP A 70 -14.39 14.21 3.42
N PRO A 71 -14.95 13.07 3.85
CA PRO A 71 -14.21 11.80 3.90
C PRO A 71 -13.70 11.30 2.54
N GLY A 72 -14.25 11.78 1.42
CA GLY A 72 -13.76 11.45 0.08
C GLY A 72 -12.38 12.03 -0.22
N ARG A 73 -11.99 13.09 0.50
CA ARG A 73 -10.62 13.61 0.50
C ARG A 73 -9.77 12.77 1.43
N ALA A 74 -9.12 11.76 0.85
CA ALA A 74 -8.34 10.77 1.57
C ALA A 74 -6.97 10.51 0.96
N ALA A 75 -6.01 10.16 1.80
CA ALA A 75 -4.65 9.78 1.43
C ALA A 75 -4.26 8.48 2.14
N PHE A 76 -3.37 7.72 1.51
CA PHE A 76 -2.94 6.41 1.99
C PHE A 76 -1.41 6.34 2.08
N TRP A 77 -0.91 5.82 3.19
CA TRP A 77 0.49 5.42 3.36
C TRP A 77 0.54 3.91 3.52
N PRO A 78 0.80 3.15 2.45
CA PRO A 78 0.79 1.70 2.49
C PRO A 78 2.08 1.13 3.09
N PHE A 79 1.95 0.02 3.80
CA PHE A 79 3.02 -0.74 4.42
C PHE A 79 2.86 -2.23 4.08
N ALA A 80 3.97 -2.89 3.83
CA ALA A 80 4.06 -4.33 3.66
C ALA A 80 5.03 -4.94 4.68
N GLU A 81 5.06 -6.26 4.84
CA GLU A 81 6.04 -6.91 5.74
C GLU A 81 7.50 -6.58 5.35
N PHE A 82 7.73 -6.38 4.05
CA PHE A 82 9.00 -5.98 3.45
C PHE A 82 9.16 -4.45 3.30
N SER A 83 8.33 -3.64 3.94
CA SER A 83 8.57 -2.20 4.06
C SER A 83 9.62 -1.92 5.14
N PRO A 84 10.73 -1.22 4.83
CA PRO A 84 11.75 -0.91 5.83
C PRO A 84 11.21 -0.09 7.01
N GLU A 85 10.26 0.80 6.76
CA GLU A 85 9.54 1.59 7.76
C GLU A 85 8.71 0.69 8.68
N TRP A 86 7.99 -0.29 8.12
CA TRP A 86 7.22 -1.26 8.90
C TRP A 86 8.13 -2.09 9.81
N VAL A 87 9.26 -2.57 9.27
CA VAL A 87 10.27 -3.31 10.03
C VAL A 87 10.86 -2.44 11.15
N ALA A 88 11.12 -1.17 10.90
CA ALA A 88 11.62 -0.24 11.91
C ALA A 88 10.61 0.03 13.03
N ILE A 89 9.32 0.21 12.69
CA ILE A 89 8.21 0.35 13.65
C ILE A 89 8.13 -0.91 14.53
N ARG A 90 8.05 -2.10 13.92
CA ARG A 90 7.99 -3.38 14.66
C ARG A 90 9.24 -3.61 15.52
N TRP A 91 10.42 -3.25 15.02
CA TRP A 91 11.68 -3.36 15.75
C TRP A 91 11.67 -2.50 17.02
N ALA A 92 11.24 -1.24 16.90
CA ALA A 92 11.21 -0.29 17.99
C ALA A 92 10.19 -0.71 19.07
N LEU A 93 8.96 -1.06 18.67
CA LEU A 93 7.92 -1.52 19.57
C LEU A 93 8.32 -2.80 20.32
N ALA A 94 8.98 -3.75 19.66
CA ALA A 94 9.45 -4.98 20.29
C ALA A 94 10.58 -4.77 21.33
N ARG A 95 11.18 -3.58 21.39
CA ARG A 95 12.28 -3.21 22.29
C ARG A 95 11.92 -2.06 23.22
N ASP A 96 10.66 -1.64 23.24
CA ASP A 96 10.20 -0.44 23.97
C ASP A 96 10.99 0.83 23.62
N VAL A 97 11.53 0.90 22.40
CA VAL A 97 12.20 2.09 21.87
C VAL A 97 11.14 3.07 21.33
N PRO A 98 11.15 4.35 21.73
CA PRO A 98 10.25 5.37 21.20
C PRO A 98 10.29 5.42 19.67
N VAL A 99 9.11 5.32 19.05
CA VAL A 99 8.92 5.47 17.60
C VAL A 99 7.92 6.58 17.31
N ARG A 100 8.22 7.44 16.32
CA ARG A 100 7.37 8.58 15.92
C ARG A 100 7.46 8.86 14.44
N PHE A 101 6.39 9.37 13.87
CA PHE A 101 6.31 9.89 12.52
C PHE A 101 6.84 11.33 12.44
N ILE A 102 7.53 11.68 11.35
CA ILE A 102 8.21 12.97 11.22
C ILE A 102 7.95 13.73 9.92
N ASP A 103 7.09 13.24 9.05
CA ASP A 103 6.76 13.91 7.79
C ASP A 103 5.66 14.98 7.98
N LEU A 104 5.37 15.73 6.93
CA LEU A 104 4.29 16.71 6.90
C LEU A 104 2.96 16.08 7.34
N SER A 105 2.25 16.78 8.23
CA SER A 105 0.95 16.37 8.76
C SER A 105 -0.06 16.06 7.66
N ALA A 106 -0.86 15.01 7.84
CA ALA A 106 -1.93 14.65 6.93
C ALA A 106 -2.92 15.82 6.71
N ALA A 107 -3.14 16.64 7.75
CA ALA A 107 -3.94 17.87 7.68
C ALA A 107 -3.49 18.86 6.58
N HIS A 108 -2.18 18.98 6.37
CA HIS A 108 -1.60 19.84 5.33
C HIS A 108 -1.59 19.12 3.97
N SER A 109 -1.19 17.84 3.94
CA SER A 109 -1.14 17.04 2.71
C SER A 109 -2.50 16.97 2.02
N LEU A 110 -3.58 16.65 2.76
CA LEU A 110 -4.94 16.59 2.23
C LEU A 110 -5.46 17.96 1.77
N ALA A 111 -5.03 19.05 2.42
CA ALA A 111 -5.41 20.40 2.04
C ALA A 111 -4.77 20.80 0.71
N MET A 112 -3.46 20.56 0.59
CA MET A 112 -2.68 20.89 -0.60
C MET A 112 -3.03 20.01 -1.82
N GLU A 113 -3.52 18.80 -1.60
CA GLU A 113 -4.03 17.95 -2.69
C GLU A 113 -5.29 18.51 -3.33
N ALA A 114 -6.24 18.98 -2.50
CA ALA A 114 -7.47 19.58 -3.01
C ALA A 114 -7.21 20.89 -3.75
N ASP A 115 -6.34 21.75 -3.23
CA ASP A 115 -5.97 23.00 -3.92
C ASP A 115 -5.32 22.68 -5.29
N ALA A 116 -4.44 21.68 -5.33
CA ALA A 116 -3.80 21.25 -6.59
C ALA A 116 -4.74 20.53 -7.56
N GLU A 117 -5.88 20.00 -7.11
CA GLU A 117 -6.95 19.47 -7.98
C GLU A 117 -7.84 20.59 -8.52
N ALA A 118 -8.17 21.59 -7.69
CA ALA A 118 -8.90 22.77 -8.11
C ALA A 118 -8.12 23.59 -9.16
N ASP A 119 -6.80 23.77 -8.97
CA ASP A 119 -5.95 24.50 -9.90
C ASP A 119 -5.73 23.74 -11.24
N ARG A 120 -5.90 22.41 -11.25
CA ARG A 120 -5.78 21.58 -12.46
C ARG A 120 -6.93 21.76 -13.43
N ASP A 121 -8.13 22.03 -12.94
CA ASP A 121 -9.30 22.27 -13.79
C ASP A 121 -9.21 23.65 -14.50
N ASP A 122 -8.32 24.55 -14.07
CA ASP A 122 -8.18 25.90 -14.59
C ASP A 122 -6.91 26.15 -15.44
N THR A 123 -5.94 25.22 -15.53
CA THR A 123 -4.68 25.46 -16.27
C THR A 123 -4.08 24.24 -17.00
N ASP A 124 -3.90 24.37 -18.32
CA ASP A 124 -3.07 23.52 -19.19
C ASP A 124 -1.57 23.89 -19.07
N GLU A 125 -1.00 23.92 -17.86
CA GLU A 125 0.44 24.19 -17.70
C GLU A 125 1.28 22.92 -17.94
N GLU A 126 2.33 23.05 -18.77
CA GLU A 126 3.39 22.06 -18.98
C GLU A 126 4.08 21.73 -17.65
N ARG A 127 3.54 20.75 -16.93
CA ARG A 127 4.16 20.23 -15.72
C ARG A 127 5.54 19.67 -16.04
N LEU A 128 6.56 20.23 -15.40
CA LEU A 128 7.89 19.62 -15.35
C LEU A 128 7.73 18.17 -14.90
N VAL A 129 8.18 17.23 -15.75
CA VAL A 129 8.18 15.81 -15.41
C VAL A 129 9.17 15.63 -14.25
N PRO A 130 8.72 15.20 -13.05
CA PRO A 130 9.62 15.04 -11.92
C PRO A 130 10.71 14.03 -12.25
N VAL A 131 11.92 14.30 -11.74
CA VAL A 131 13.05 13.41 -11.95
C VAL A 131 12.85 12.17 -11.09
N ASP A 132 12.85 11.00 -11.72
CA ASP A 132 12.92 9.71 -11.03
C ASP A 132 14.40 9.43 -10.69
N PRO A 133 14.82 9.56 -9.41
CA PRO A 133 16.23 9.45 -9.03
C PRO A 133 16.78 8.04 -9.28
N ILE A 134 15.93 7.02 -9.12
CA ILE A 134 16.31 5.62 -9.32
C ILE A 134 16.52 5.35 -10.80
N ARG A 135 15.68 5.93 -11.66
CA ARG A 135 15.87 5.84 -13.11
C ARG A 135 17.18 6.43 -13.59
N VAL A 136 17.50 7.64 -13.12
CA VAL A 136 18.77 8.27 -13.51
C VAL A 136 19.96 7.41 -13.09
N LEU A 137 19.94 6.82 -11.89
CA LEU A 137 21.02 5.93 -11.43
C LEU A 137 21.10 4.64 -12.26
N ALA A 138 19.96 4.04 -12.58
CA ALA A 138 19.91 2.84 -13.40
C ALA A 138 20.47 3.09 -14.82
N GLU A 139 19.99 4.14 -15.49
CA GLU A 139 20.47 4.53 -16.83
C GLU A 139 21.96 4.86 -16.82
N THR A 140 22.43 5.59 -15.80
CA THR A 140 23.86 5.93 -15.65
C THR A 140 24.72 4.68 -15.43
N ALA A 141 24.18 3.65 -14.77
CA ALA A 141 24.83 2.36 -14.60
C ALA A 141 24.71 1.44 -15.83
N GLY A 142 24.03 1.88 -16.89
CA GLY A 142 23.83 1.13 -18.14
C GLY A 142 22.70 0.10 -18.08
N TYR A 143 21.78 0.23 -17.12
CA TYR A 143 20.58 -0.61 -17.04
C TYR A 143 19.44 0.00 -17.86
N ASP A 144 18.69 -0.86 -18.54
CA ASP A 144 17.47 -0.53 -19.27
C ASP A 144 16.21 -0.57 -18.38
N ASP A 145 16.35 -1.10 -17.18
CA ASP A 145 15.27 -1.39 -16.23
C ASP A 145 15.68 -0.94 -14.82
N THR A 146 14.89 -0.04 -14.25
CA THR A 146 15.08 0.54 -12.91
C THR A 146 14.95 -0.47 -11.78
N GLU A 147 13.97 -1.37 -11.88
CA GLU A 147 13.74 -2.40 -10.87
C GLU A 147 14.90 -3.38 -10.88
N ARG A 148 15.38 -3.77 -12.07
CA ARG A 148 16.53 -4.67 -12.20
C ARG A 148 17.80 -4.09 -11.57
N TRP A 149 18.07 -2.81 -11.82
CA TRP A 149 19.20 -2.14 -11.19
C TRP A 149 19.07 -2.13 -9.66
N TRP A 150 17.88 -1.79 -9.15
CA TRP A 150 17.62 -1.76 -7.71
C TRP A 150 17.75 -3.14 -7.06
N GLU A 151 17.21 -4.18 -7.70
CA GLU A 151 17.35 -5.57 -7.26
C GLU A 151 18.83 -5.95 -7.10
N ASP A 152 19.64 -5.72 -8.14
CA ASP A 152 21.04 -6.15 -8.17
C ASP A 152 21.93 -5.35 -7.23
N VAL A 153 21.72 -4.04 -7.16
CA VAL A 153 22.59 -3.14 -6.39
C VAL A 153 22.17 -3.05 -4.94
N VAL A 154 20.89 -3.16 -4.59
CA VAL A 154 20.38 -2.95 -3.23
C VAL A 154 19.81 -4.23 -2.64
N GLU A 155 18.84 -4.87 -3.30
CA GLU A 155 18.04 -5.94 -2.67
C GLU A 155 18.78 -7.28 -2.54
N HIS A 156 19.67 -7.60 -3.48
CA HIS A 156 20.50 -8.80 -3.49
C HIS A 156 21.74 -8.72 -2.58
N ARG A 157 21.99 -7.58 -1.92
CA ARG A 157 23.06 -7.49 -0.91
C ARG A 157 22.67 -8.31 0.31
N VAL A 158 23.30 -9.46 0.49
CA VAL A 158 23.19 -10.22 1.75
C VAL A 158 24.01 -9.47 2.81
N PRO A 159 23.41 -9.05 3.94
CA PRO A 159 24.17 -8.50 5.05
C PRO A 159 25.25 -9.50 5.48
N GLY A 160 26.53 -9.13 5.32
CA GLY A 160 27.68 -9.97 5.69
C GLY A 160 28.37 -10.72 4.55
N SER A 161 27.92 -10.65 3.29
CA SER A 161 28.63 -11.29 2.16
C SER A 161 29.84 -10.50 1.64
N GLY A 162 30.11 -9.32 2.21
CA GLY A 162 31.36 -8.57 2.03
C GLY A 162 31.91 -8.19 3.40
N GLU A 163 32.94 -8.89 3.86
CA GLU A 163 33.57 -8.76 5.19
C GLU A 163 34.11 -7.35 5.52
N ALA A 164 34.07 -6.39 4.59
CA ALA A 164 34.67 -5.07 4.74
C ALA A 164 33.69 -3.92 4.99
N ALA A 165 32.39 -4.09 4.75
CA ALA A 165 31.42 -2.98 4.80
C ALA A 165 30.27 -3.31 5.77
N GLY A 166 30.25 -2.64 6.93
CA GLY A 166 29.23 -2.85 7.97
C GLY A 166 27.80 -2.52 7.49
N PRO A 167 26.77 -2.81 8.31
CA PRO A 167 25.34 -2.64 7.96
C PRO A 167 24.95 -1.24 7.46
N LEU A 168 25.75 -0.22 7.79
CA LEU A 168 25.52 1.19 7.44
C LEU A 168 26.05 1.59 6.06
N ALA A 169 26.92 0.78 5.45
CA ALA A 169 27.63 1.17 4.23
C ALA A 169 26.70 1.35 3.02
N ALA A 170 25.64 0.54 2.92
CA ALA A 170 24.64 0.66 1.86
C ALA A 170 23.89 2.01 1.94
N PHE A 171 23.51 2.43 3.16
CA PHE A 171 22.85 3.72 3.40
C PHE A 171 23.77 4.91 3.11
N ALA A 172 25.06 4.80 3.45
CA ALA A 172 26.05 5.83 3.14
C ALA A 172 26.19 6.01 1.61
N ALA A 173 26.39 4.91 0.88
CA ALA A 173 26.52 4.93 -0.58
C ALA A 173 25.26 5.46 -1.27
N LEU A 174 24.07 5.05 -0.81
CA LEU A 174 22.82 5.56 -1.36
C LEU A 174 22.63 7.05 -1.07
N GLY A 175 22.99 7.51 0.14
CA GLY A 175 22.96 8.92 0.51
C GLY A 175 23.93 9.77 -0.33
N GLU A 176 25.12 9.28 -0.65
CA GLU A 176 26.06 9.92 -1.58
C GLU A 176 25.48 10.02 -3.00
N ALA A 177 24.89 8.93 -3.52
CA ALA A 177 24.25 8.92 -4.82
C ALA A 177 23.11 9.95 -4.91
N MET A 178 22.23 10.00 -3.91
CA MET A 178 21.14 10.97 -3.83
C MET A 178 21.65 12.41 -3.70
N THR A 179 22.80 12.62 -3.05
CA THR A 179 23.43 13.95 -2.94
C THR A 179 23.90 14.42 -4.30
N ALA A 180 24.61 13.56 -5.05
CA ALA A 180 25.07 13.88 -6.42
C ALA A 180 23.90 14.18 -7.36
N LEU A 181 22.80 13.44 -7.26
CA LEU A 181 21.59 13.72 -8.05
C LEU A 181 20.99 15.08 -7.69
N ARG A 182 20.89 15.44 -6.41
CA ARG A 182 20.38 16.77 -6.01
C ARG A 182 21.28 17.92 -6.44
N GLU A 183 22.59 17.71 -6.50
CA GLU A 183 23.52 18.70 -7.06
C GLU A 183 23.28 18.94 -8.56
N ALA A 184 22.90 17.90 -9.30
CA ALA A 184 22.62 17.98 -10.74
C ALA A 184 21.19 18.47 -11.07
N TYR A 185 20.20 18.03 -10.29
CA TYR A 185 18.76 18.18 -10.60
C TYR A 185 17.98 19.02 -9.58
N GLY A 186 18.63 19.59 -8.56
CA GLY A 186 17.98 20.39 -7.53
C GLY A 186 17.05 19.56 -6.63
N ASP A 187 15.81 20.02 -6.46
CA ASP A 187 14.77 19.30 -5.71
C ASP A 187 14.05 18.23 -6.55
N GLY A 188 14.49 18.00 -7.79
CA GLY A 188 13.93 16.98 -8.68
C GLY A 188 12.55 17.35 -9.24
N GLY A 189 12.11 18.60 -9.08
CA GLY A 189 10.78 19.03 -9.54
C GLY A 189 9.66 18.59 -8.60
N HIS A 190 9.95 18.40 -7.30
CA HIS A 190 8.97 18.12 -6.27
C HIS A 190 8.81 19.30 -5.29
N PRO A 191 8.06 20.36 -5.63
CA PRO A 191 7.90 21.53 -4.76
C PRO A 191 7.36 21.20 -3.35
N ARG A 192 6.58 20.13 -3.25
CA ARG A 192 6.03 19.63 -1.97
C ARG A 192 7.12 19.10 -1.04
N ASP A 193 8.22 18.57 -1.57
CA ASP A 193 9.29 17.99 -0.76
C ASP A 193 10.03 19.05 0.07
N VAL A 194 10.17 20.28 -0.45
CA VAL A 194 10.80 21.38 0.29
C VAL A 194 10.06 21.66 1.61
N VAL A 195 8.73 21.59 1.57
CA VAL A 195 7.86 21.80 2.74
C VAL A 195 7.94 20.61 3.70
N ARG A 196 7.86 19.37 3.17
CA ARG A 196 8.02 18.12 3.92
C ARG A 196 9.35 18.08 4.66
N GLU A 197 10.44 18.37 3.96
CA GLU A 197 11.80 18.38 4.51
C GLU A 197 12.01 19.46 5.57
N ALA A 198 11.39 20.64 5.41
CA ALA A 198 11.40 21.67 6.45
C ALA A 198 10.71 21.18 7.73
N TYR A 199 9.59 20.48 7.60
CA TYR A 199 8.91 19.86 8.72
C TYR A 199 9.76 18.75 9.38
N MET A 200 10.29 17.81 8.58
CA MET A 200 11.16 16.75 9.07
C MET A 200 12.38 17.31 9.83
N ARG A 201 13.06 18.34 9.30
CA ARG A 201 14.18 19.00 9.99
C ARG A 201 13.76 19.62 11.33
N ILE A 202 12.53 20.13 11.46
CA ILE A 202 12.02 20.64 12.74
C ILE A 202 11.82 19.48 13.74
N GLN A 203 11.31 18.34 13.27
CA GLN A 203 11.16 17.14 14.10
C GLN A 203 12.51 16.58 14.54
N LEU A 204 13.50 16.52 13.64
CA LEU A 204 14.87 16.12 13.96
C LEU A 204 15.50 17.00 15.06
N ARG A 205 15.30 18.33 15.00
CA ARG A 205 15.75 19.24 16.07
C ARG A 205 15.03 19.01 17.40
N THR A 206 13.78 18.54 17.36
CA THR A 206 13.01 18.21 18.55
C THR A 206 13.52 16.92 19.17
N ALA A 207 13.71 15.87 18.37
CA ALA A 207 14.32 14.62 18.78
C ALA A 207 15.74 14.81 19.32
N ALA A 208 16.55 15.67 18.68
CA ALA A 208 17.91 15.95 19.13
C ALA A 208 17.98 16.59 20.53
N LYS A 209 16.95 17.36 20.93
CA LYS A 209 16.87 17.89 22.31
C LYS A 209 16.52 16.82 23.34
N GLU A 210 15.84 15.77 22.92
CA GLU A 210 15.35 14.69 23.79
C GLU A 210 16.37 13.53 23.89
N PHE A 211 17.00 13.18 22.77
CA PHE A 211 17.83 11.99 22.62
C PHE A 211 19.28 12.28 22.24
N GLY A 212 19.68 13.54 22.08
CA GLY A 212 20.99 13.87 21.49
C GLY A 212 21.08 13.37 20.05
N ASP A 213 22.23 12.84 19.64
CA ASP A 213 22.41 12.23 18.31
C ASP A 213 22.06 10.73 18.30
N GLU A 214 21.60 10.16 19.41
CA GLU A 214 21.37 8.72 19.61
C GLU A 214 19.99 8.27 19.07
N PHE A 215 19.59 8.75 17.89
CA PHE A 215 18.34 8.33 17.24
C PHE A 215 18.54 7.99 15.77
N ALA A 216 17.69 7.11 15.24
CA ALA A 216 17.67 6.72 13.85
C ALA A 216 16.49 7.35 13.11
N VAL A 217 16.66 7.63 11.81
CA VAL A 217 15.62 8.14 10.92
C VAL A 217 15.50 7.18 9.74
N VAL A 218 14.31 6.66 9.46
CA VAL A 218 14.00 5.86 8.26
C VAL A 218 13.10 6.68 7.37
N CYS A 219 13.60 7.05 6.20
CA CYS A 219 12.89 7.86 5.21
C CYS A 219 13.32 7.51 3.79
N GLY A 220 12.54 7.95 2.81
CA GLY A 220 12.88 7.92 1.40
C GLY A 220 14.28 8.47 1.18
N ALA A 221 15.12 7.72 0.47
CA ALA A 221 16.52 8.05 0.27
C ALA A 221 16.73 9.46 -0.34
N TRP A 222 15.75 9.91 -1.14
CA TRP A 222 15.74 11.25 -1.71
C TRP A 222 15.82 12.36 -0.67
N HIS A 223 15.21 12.18 0.52
CA HIS A 223 15.19 13.21 1.57
C HIS A 223 16.48 13.28 2.38
N VAL A 224 17.30 12.23 2.38
CA VAL A 224 18.52 12.15 3.23
C VAL A 224 19.46 13.34 3.06
N PRO A 225 19.82 13.80 1.84
CA PRO A 225 20.68 14.96 1.70
C PRO A 225 20.05 16.23 2.28
N ALA A 226 18.74 16.42 2.12
CA ALA A 226 18.02 17.58 2.65
C ALA A 226 17.94 17.61 4.18
N LEU A 227 17.91 16.43 4.82
CA LEU A 227 17.93 16.31 6.29
C LEU A 227 19.33 16.55 6.87
N ARG A 228 20.39 16.34 6.08
CA ARG A 228 21.78 16.67 6.45
C ARG A 228 22.09 18.17 6.31
N THR A 229 21.37 18.88 5.46
CA THR A 229 21.57 20.31 5.20
C THR A 229 21.37 21.15 6.45
N ARG A 230 22.36 22.00 6.76
CA ARG A 230 22.26 22.97 7.85
C ARG A 230 21.35 24.14 7.46
N THR A 231 20.13 24.16 7.97
CA THR A 231 19.20 25.29 7.85
C THR A 231 18.90 25.92 9.22
N THR A 232 18.44 27.17 9.22
CA THR A 232 17.97 27.82 10.45
C THR A 232 16.52 27.40 10.75
N LEU A 233 16.16 27.34 12.03
CA LEU A 233 14.78 27.07 12.44
C LEU A 233 13.79 28.12 11.88
N THR A 234 14.23 29.37 11.74
CA THR A 234 13.43 30.46 11.17
C THR A 234 13.13 30.23 9.69
N ALA A 235 14.11 29.76 8.91
CA ALA A 235 13.92 29.45 7.49
C ALA A 235 12.92 28.30 7.30
N ASP A 236 13.08 27.21 8.06
CA ASP A 236 12.15 26.08 7.97
C ASP A 236 10.72 26.48 8.37
N ARG A 237 10.57 27.29 9.43
CA ARG A 237 9.25 27.81 9.85
C ARG A 237 8.61 28.75 8.84
N ALA A 238 9.42 29.48 8.06
CA ALA A 238 8.89 30.36 7.02
C ALA A 238 8.21 29.57 5.91
N LEU A 239 8.76 28.41 5.53
CA LEU A 239 8.19 27.50 4.52
C LEU A 239 6.86 26.87 4.97
N LEU A 240 6.69 26.66 6.27
CA LEU A 240 5.45 26.10 6.85
C LEU A 240 4.38 27.16 7.12
N LYS A 241 4.72 28.45 7.03
CA LYS A 241 3.80 29.53 7.39
C LYS A 241 2.75 29.73 6.30
N GLY A 242 1.48 29.68 6.69
CA GLY A 242 0.36 29.95 5.78
C GLY A 242 -0.08 28.76 4.95
N LEU A 243 0.44 27.56 5.22
CA LEU A 243 -0.02 26.34 4.56
C LEU A 243 -1.51 26.09 4.86
N PRO A 244 -2.30 25.66 3.85
CA PRO A 244 -3.70 25.31 4.04
C PRO A 244 -3.78 24.08 4.95
N LYS A 245 -4.82 23.98 5.76
CA LYS A 245 -5.02 22.86 6.68
C LYS A 245 -6.48 22.45 6.74
N VAL A 246 -6.72 21.15 6.84
CA VAL A 246 -8.03 20.57 7.14
C VAL A 246 -7.94 19.73 8.41
N LYS A 247 -9.07 19.50 9.07
CA LYS A 247 -9.10 18.54 10.19
C LYS A 247 -9.01 17.13 9.59
N ALA A 248 -7.94 16.41 9.89
CA ALA A 248 -7.71 15.05 9.43
C ALA A 248 -7.89 14.04 10.57
N GLU A 249 -8.47 12.89 10.26
CA GLU A 249 -8.53 11.71 11.13
C GLU A 249 -7.84 10.54 10.42
N LEU A 250 -7.12 9.71 11.20
CA LEU A 250 -6.34 8.60 10.69
C LEU A 250 -6.80 7.27 11.28
N THR A 251 -6.69 6.21 10.49
CA THR A 251 -6.84 4.82 10.94
C THR A 251 -6.03 3.84 10.11
N TRP A 252 -5.82 2.63 10.63
CA TRP A 252 -5.31 1.50 9.87
C TRP A 252 -6.43 0.84 9.06
N VAL A 253 -6.18 0.62 7.78
CA VAL A 253 -7.06 -0.18 6.91
C VAL A 253 -6.28 -1.31 6.23
N PRO A 254 -6.92 -2.47 6.00
CA PRO A 254 -6.38 -3.50 5.12
C PRO A 254 -6.05 -2.94 3.75
N TRP A 255 -4.89 -3.31 3.24
CA TRP A 255 -4.42 -2.98 1.90
C TRP A 255 -4.26 -4.23 1.07
N THR A 256 -3.98 -4.09 -0.23
CA THR A 256 -3.81 -5.25 -1.13
C THR A 256 -2.51 -5.17 -1.90
N HIS A 257 -1.97 -6.32 -2.28
CA HIS A 257 -0.83 -6.37 -3.20
C HIS A 257 -1.10 -5.63 -4.52
N ARG A 258 -2.29 -5.79 -5.11
CA ARG A 258 -2.66 -5.06 -6.33
C ARG A 258 -2.61 -3.54 -6.17
N ARG A 259 -2.88 -3.02 -4.97
CA ARG A 259 -2.80 -1.58 -4.67
C ARG A 259 -1.38 -1.14 -4.30
N LEU A 260 -0.54 -2.02 -3.75
CA LEU A 260 0.92 -1.79 -3.67
C LEU A 260 1.56 -1.69 -5.07
N ALA A 261 1.04 -2.46 -6.03
CA ALA A 261 1.52 -2.46 -7.41
C ALA A 261 1.15 -1.21 -8.19
N ARG A 262 0.09 -0.50 -7.77
CA ARG A 262 -0.24 0.79 -8.34
C ARG A 262 0.64 1.86 -7.72
N HIS A 263 1.11 2.78 -8.55
CA HIS A 263 1.62 4.04 -8.07
C HIS A 263 0.45 4.81 -7.42
N SER A 264 0.24 4.63 -6.12
CA SER A 264 -0.58 5.56 -5.34
C SER A 264 0.06 6.95 -5.41
N GLY A 265 -0.70 8.04 -5.21
CA GLY A 265 -0.19 9.42 -5.25
C GLY A 265 1.06 9.71 -4.39
N TYR A 266 1.43 8.79 -3.50
CA TYR A 266 2.67 8.74 -2.72
C TYR A 266 3.91 8.18 -3.47
N GLY A 267 3.82 7.81 -4.75
CA GLY A 267 4.97 7.41 -5.58
C GLY A 267 5.71 6.12 -5.17
N ALA A 268 5.30 5.48 -4.08
CA ALA A 268 5.95 4.32 -3.48
C ALA A 268 5.57 2.96 -4.11
N GLY A 269 4.98 2.92 -5.31
CA GLY A 269 4.55 1.65 -5.91
C GLY A 269 5.71 0.66 -6.13
N ILE A 270 5.42 -0.63 -6.01
CA ILE A 270 6.32 -1.71 -6.42
C ILE A 270 5.61 -2.64 -7.40
N GLU A 271 6.18 -2.91 -8.56
CA GLU A 271 5.45 -3.65 -9.61
C GLU A 271 5.13 -5.10 -9.23
N SER A 272 5.94 -5.72 -8.36
CA SER A 272 5.89 -7.15 -8.05
C SER A 272 5.81 -7.49 -6.54
N PRO A 273 4.74 -7.07 -5.84
CA PRO A 273 4.61 -7.25 -4.39
C PRO A 273 4.68 -8.70 -3.92
N GLY A 274 4.07 -9.65 -4.65
CA GLY A 274 4.13 -11.06 -4.27
C GLY A 274 5.50 -11.70 -4.50
N TRP A 275 6.31 -11.18 -5.44
CA TRP A 275 7.72 -11.56 -5.59
C TRP A 275 8.55 -11.04 -4.41
N TYR A 276 8.39 -9.78 -4.03
CA TYR A 276 9.12 -9.19 -2.90
C TYR A 276 8.71 -9.79 -1.54
N GLU A 277 7.43 -10.10 -1.34
CA GLU A 277 6.96 -10.90 -0.20
C GLU A 277 7.69 -12.24 -0.15
N HIS A 278 7.78 -12.95 -1.27
CA HIS A 278 8.49 -14.22 -1.35
C HIS A 278 9.98 -14.07 -1.02
N LEU A 279 10.67 -13.08 -1.57
CA LEU A 279 12.08 -12.80 -1.25
C LEU A 279 12.32 -12.40 0.21
N PHE A 280 11.32 -11.82 0.86
CA PHE A 280 11.38 -11.48 2.28
C PHE A 280 11.19 -12.72 3.16
N ALA A 281 10.14 -13.50 2.89
CA ALA A 281 9.76 -14.67 3.68
C ALA A 281 10.66 -15.89 3.47
N ALA A 282 11.29 -16.01 2.29
CA ALA A 282 12.14 -17.14 1.92
C ALA A 282 13.61 -16.73 1.67
N PRO A 283 14.36 -16.38 2.72
CA PRO A 283 15.77 -15.98 2.57
C PRO A 283 16.68 -17.13 2.10
N ASP A 284 16.29 -18.40 2.31
CA ASP A 284 17.04 -19.57 1.83
C ASP A 284 16.49 -20.09 0.50
N ARG A 285 17.36 -20.20 -0.51
CA ARG A 285 17.04 -20.75 -1.84
C ARG A 285 15.79 -20.10 -2.46
N PRO A 286 15.77 -18.75 -2.60
CA PRO A 286 14.60 -18.01 -3.07
C PRO A 286 14.10 -18.49 -4.43
N VAL A 287 15.01 -18.74 -5.39
CA VAL A 287 14.65 -19.18 -6.74
C VAL A 287 13.99 -20.57 -6.72
N ALA A 288 14.57 -21.56 -6.03
CA ALA A 288 14.01 -22.91 -6.00
C ALA A 288 12.64 -22.97 -5.31
N ARG A 289 12.46 -22.21 -4.21
CA ARG A 289 11.17 -22.10 -3.52
C ARG A 289 10.14 -21.38 -4.39
N TRP A 290 10.54 -20.36 -5.14
CA TRP A 290 9.67 -19.67 -6.10
C TRP A 290 9.18 -20.61 -7.19
N MET A 291 10.09 -21.32 -7.86
CA MET A 291 9.73 -22.29 -8.90
C MET A 291 8.81 -23.38 -8.38
N THR A 292 8.98 -23.79 -7.13
CA THR A 292 8.09 -24.75 -6.47
C THR A 292 6.70 -24.17 -6.22
N LYS A 293 6.61 -22.90 -5.78
CA LYS A 293 5.34 -22.17 -5.60
C LYS A 293 4.59 -22.04 -6.92
N VAL A 294 5.29 -21.68 -7.99
CA VAL A 294 4.73 -21.58 -9.35
C VAL A 294 4.24 -22.93 -9.86
N ALA A 295 5.02 -23.99 -9.69
CA ALA A 295 4.59 -25.34 -10.06
C ALA A 295 3.36 -25.81 -9.28
N GLY A 296 3.21 -25.40 -8.02
CA GLY A 296 2.01 -25.62 -7.22
C GLY A 296 0.78 -24.98 -7.86
N LEU A 297 0.85 -23.67 -8.12
CA LEU A 297 -0.24 -22.91 -8.76
C LEU A 297 -0.65 -23.54 -10.10
N LEU A 298 0.31 -23.88 -10.96
CA LEU A 298 0.01 -24.45 -12.28
C LEU A 298 -0.67 -25.83 -12.15
N ARG A 299 -0.28 -26.65 -11.18
CA ARG A 299 -0.95 -27.94 -10.91
C ARG A 299 -2.37 -27.78 -10.39
N ASP A 300 -2.61 -26.78 -9.53
CA ASP A 300 -3.95 -26.49 -9.01
C ASP A 300 -4.91 -26.04 -10.14
N GLU A 301 -4.35 -25.55 -11.25
CA GLU A 301 -5.06 -25.17 -12.48
C GLU A 301 -4.95 -26.27 -13.56
N ASP A 302 -4.84 -27.53 -13.12
CA ASP A 302 -4.82 -28.76 -13.94
C ASP A 302 -3.69 -28.82 -15.00
N ARG A 303 -2.58 -28.10 -14.79
CA ARG A 303 -1.39 -28.19 -15.67
C ARG A 303 -0.36 -29.16 -15.13
N PHE A 304 0.18 -29.99 -16.02
CA PHE A 304 1.16 -31.01 -15.65
C PHE A 304 2.58 -30.42 -15.52
N VAL A 305 2.95 -30.02 -14.31
CA VAL A 305 4.32 -29.56 -14.00
C VAL A 305 5.00 -30.56 -13.07
N SER A 306 5.90 -31.40 -13.58
CA SER A 306 6.69 -32.34 -12.77
C SER A 306 7.86 -31.69 -12.01
N SER A 307 8.47 -32.39 -11.04
CA SER A 307 9.69 -31.91 -10.36
C SER A 307 10.88 -31.71 -11.32
N ALA A 308 10.92 -32.43 -12.45
CA ALA A 308 11.95 -32.23 -13.47
C ALA A 308 11.85 -30.83 -14.10
N HIS A 309 10.63 -30.33 -14.33
CA HIS A 309 10.42 -28.96 -14.80
C HIS A 309 10.90 -27.93 -13.78
N VAL A 310 10.69 -28.16 -12.49
CA VAL A 310 11.18 -27.26 -11.43
C VAL A 310 12.71 -27.20 -11.44
N ILE A 311 13.39 -28.35 -11.49
CA ILE A 311 14.85 -28.42 -11.53
C ILE A 311 15.39 -27.70 -12.77
N GLU A 312 14.81 -27.96 -13.95
CA GLU A 312 15.26 -27.33 -15.19
C GLU A 312 14.96 -25.82 -15.22
N ALA A 313 13.82 -25.37 -14.67
CA ALA A 313 13.52 -23.94 -14.58
C ALA A 313 14.49 -23.20 -13.65
N VAL A 314 14.88 -23.79 -12.52
CA VAL A 314 15.92 -23.22 -11.64
C VAL A 314 17.24 -23.10 -12.40
N ARG A 315 17.68 -24.19 -13.04
CA ARG A 315 18.93 -24.21 -13.81
C ARG A 315 18.92 -23.18 -14.95
N LEU A 316 17.80 -23.07 -15.67
CA LEU A 316 17.65 -22.10 -16.75
C LEU A 316 17.69 -20.66 -16.21
N ALA A 317 16.99 -20.37 -15.11
CA ALA A 317 17.03 -19.03 -14.51
C ALA A 317 18.46 -18.64 -14.08
N GLU A 318 19.20 -19.55 -13.43
CA GLU A 318 20.60 -19.34 -13.05
C GLU A 318 21.50 -19.13 -14.28
N THR A 319 21.27 -19.90 -15.35
CA THR A 319 22.01 -19.76 -16.61
C THR A 319 21.73 -18.40 -17.27
N LEU A 320 20.47 -17.97 -17.29
CA LEU A 320 20.07 -16.65 -17.81
C LEU A 320 20.71 -15.53 -17.00
N ALA A 321 20.75 -15.65 -15.66
CA ALA A 321 21.41 -14.67 -14.80
C ALA A 321 22.90 -14.54 -15.14
N ALA A 322 23.60 -15.68 -15.28
CA ALA A 322 25.00 -15.70 -15.66
C ALA A 322 25.25 -15.10 -17.06
N MET A 323 24.40 -15.42 -18.04
CA MET A 323 24.48 -14.85 -19.40
C MET A 323 24.23 -13.33 -19.41
N ARG A 324 23.40 -12.84 -18.50
CA ARG A 324 23.08 -11.41 -18.33
C ARG A 324 24.07 -10.67 -17.42
N GLY A 325 25.08 -11.36 -16.89
CA GLY A 325 26.06 -10.77 -15.96
C GLY A 325 25.47 -10.37 -14.61
N ARG A 326 24.33 -10.95 -14.21
CA ARG A 326 23.66 -10.66 -12.94
C ARG A 326 24.27 -11.47 -11.80
N PRO A 327 24.31 -10.92 -10.57
CA PRO A 327 24.82 -11.64 -9.40
C PRO A 327 23.90 -12.80 -8.99
N LEU A 328 22.58 -12.67 -9.17
CA LEU A 328 21.56 -13.65 -8.83
C LEU A 328 20.43 -13.60 -9.87
N ALA A 329 19.67 -14.71 -9.98
CA ALA A 329 18.47 -14.74 -10.81
C ALA A 329 17.34 -13.94 -10.15
N GLY A 330 16.87 -12.89 -10.82
CA GLY A 330 15.77 -12.05 -10.38
C GLY A 330 14.44 -12.46 -11.03
N LEU A 331 13.44 -11.57 -10.94
CA LEU A 331 12.11 -11.84 -11.49
C LEU A 331 12.12 -12.08 -13.01
N SER A 332 12.95 -11.35 -13.76
CA SER A 332 13.06 -11.51 -15.22
C SER A 332 13.54 -12.89 -15.62
N GLU A 333 14.64 -13.38 -15.03
CA GLU A 333 15.19 -14.70 -15.37
C GLU A 333 14.27 -15.82 -14.93
N THR A 334 13.62 -15.66 -13.77
CA THR A 334 12.67 -16.66 -13.30
C THR A 334 11.41 -16.70 -14.17
N THR A 335 10.88 -15.55 -14.60
CA THR A 335 9.74 -15.45 -15.51
C THR A 335 10.03 -16.07 -16.86
N ASP A 336 11.20 -15.78 -17.45
CA ASP A 336 11.64 -16.39 -18.72
C ASP A 336 11.79 -17.91 -18.60
N ALA A 337 12.35 -18.39 -17.49
CA ALA A 337 12.49 -19.81 -17.25
C ALA A 337 11.14 -20.52 -17.04
N ILE A 338 10.21 -19.90 -16.31
CA ILE A 338 8.83 -20.38 -16.15
C ILE A 338 8.15 -20.45 -17.51
N ARG A 339 8.25 -19.39 -18.31
CA ARG A 339 7.69 -19.33 -19.66
C ARG A 339 8.18 -20.49 -20.51
N ALA A 340 9.50 -20.71 -20.55
CA ALA A 340 10.11 -21.73 -21.39
C ALA A 340 9.82 -23.16 -20.91
N VAL A 341 9.91 -23.41 -19.60
CA VAL A 341 9.93 -24.78 -19.05
C VAL A 341 8.57 -25.24 -18.53
N MET A 342 7.82 -24.36 -17.87
CA MET A 342 6.54 -24.73 -17.21
C MET A 342 5.30 -24.34 -18.02
N CYS A 343 5.45 -23.35 -18.91
CA CYS A 343 4.36 -22.79 -19.70
C CYS A 343 4.44 -23.13 -21.19
N GLU A 344 5.42 -23.92 -21.62
CA GLU A 344 5.62 -24.35 -23.02
C GLU A 344 5.69 -23.15 -24.00
N GLY A 345 6.26 -22.03 -23.55
CA GLY A 345 6.37 -20.78 -24.33
C GLY A 345 5.12 -19.89 -24.34
N SER A 346 4.02 -20.35 -23.73
CA SER A 346 2.72 -19.65 -23.77
C SER A 346 2.61 -18.54 -22.73
N ASP A 347 2.13 -17.37 -23.17
CA ASP A 347 1.87 -16.22 -22.28
C ASP A 347 0.58 -16.36 -21.47
N VAL A 348 -0.33 -17.26 -21.84
CA VAL A 348 -1.62 -17.47 -21.14
C VAL A 348 -1.43 -18.02 -19.71
N PRO A 349 -0.75 -19.17 -19.50
CA PRO A 349 -0.40 -19.60 -18.13
C PRO A 349 0.53 -18.63 -17.43
N LEU A 350 1.39 -17.95 -18.17
CA LEU A 350 2.31 -16.99 -17.57
C LEU A 350 1.56 -15.79 -16.97
N ALA A 351 0.50 -15.31 -17.64
CA ALA A 351 -0.36 -14.24 -17.13
C ALA A 351 -1.04 -14.64 -15.81
N LEU A 352 -1.44 -15.90 -15.66
CA LEU A 352 -1.97 -16.41 -14.39
C LEU A 352 -0.91 -16.36 -13.27
N VAL A 353 0.32 -16.80 -13.55
CA VAL A 353 1.44 -16.73 -12.59
C VAL A 353 1.72 -15.27 -12.22
N HIS A 354 1.72 -14.38 -13.21
CA HIS A 354 1.90 -12.95 -13.00
C HIS A 354 0.83 -12.41 -12.03
N ASP A 355 -0.45 -12.62 -12.33
CA ASP A 355 -1.54 -12.06 -11.56
C ASP A 355 -1.65 -12.65 -10.15
N ARG A 356 -1.48 -13.97 -10.00
CA ARG A 356 -1.67 -14.68 -8.73
C ARG A 356 -0.45 -14.73 -7.84
N LEU A 357 0.78 -14.62 -8.40
CA LEU A 357 2.02 -14.76 -7.62
C LEU A 357 2.92 -13.53 -7.72
N VAL A 358 3.17 -12.99 -8.91
CA VAL A 358 4.09 -11.85 -9.07
C VAL A 358 3.49 -10.59 -8.47
N VAL A 359 2.26 -10.26 -8.86
CA VAL A 359 1.45 -9.24 -8.19
C VAL A 359 0.95 -9.81 -6.88
N GLY A 360 0.19 -10.91 -6.95
CA GLY A 360 -0.37 -11.55 -5.76
C GLY A 360 -1.73 -10.98 -5.36
N THR A 361 -2.41 -11.72 -4.49
CA THR A 361 -3.83 -11.48 -4.17
C THR A 361 -4.06 -11.28 -2.68
N THR A 362 -2.99 -11.12 -1.91
CA THR A 362 -3.02 -10.91 -0.46
C THR A 362 -3.76 -9.61 -0.11
N LEU A 363 -4.73 -9.74 0.79
CA LEU A 363 -5.40 -8.65 1.52
C LEU A 363 -4.91 -8.72 2.96
N GLY A 364 -4.43 -7.61 3.50
CA GLY A 364 -3.99 -7.56 4.90
C GLY A 364 -5.14 -7.66 5.90
N GLU A 365 -4.80 -7.68 7.17
CA GLU A 365 -5.74 -7.78 8.29
C GLU A 365 -5.38 -6.70 9.33
N VAL A 366 -6.40 -6.05 9.90
CA VAL A 366 -6.25 -5.07 10.98
C VAL A 366 -7.05 -5.55 12.19
N PRO A 367 -6.58 -5.29 13.43
CA PRO A 367 -7.27 -5.73 14.64
C PRO A 367 -8.60 -5.00 14.82
N ASP A 368 -9.57 -5.63 15.48
CA ASP A 368 -10.88 -5.02 15.80
C ASP A 368 -10.78 -3.81 16.75
N THR A 369 -9.65 -3.69 17.44
CA THR A 369 -9.33 -2.58 18.34
C THR A 369 -8.94 -1.31 17.58
N ALA A 370 -8.63 -1.42 16.28
CA ALA A 370 -8.31 -0.27 15.45
C ALA A 370 -9.49 0.72 15.39
N PRO A 371 -9.24 2.03 15.52
CA PRO A 371 -10.29 3.04 15.38
C PRO A 371 -11.02 2.90 14.05
N ALA A 372 -12.34 2.86 14.05
CA ALA A 372 -13.10 2.77 12.81
C ALA A 372 -14.40 3.55 12.94
N VAL A 373 -14.87 4.13 11.82
CA VAL A 373 -16.17 4.79 11.77
C VAL A 373 -17.29 3.80 12.18
N PRO A 374 -18.36 4.25 12.87
CA PRO A 374 -19.40 3.35 13.35
C PRO A 374 -20.01 2.43 12.27
N LEU A 375 -20.19 2.96 11.06
CA LEU A 375 -20.71 2.21 9.93
C LEU A 375 -19.79 1.05 9.51
N GLN A 376 -18.47 1.25 9.56
CA GLN A 376 -17.49 0.18 9.29
C GLN A 376 -17.58 -0.93 10.34
N ARG A 377 -17.77 -0.58 11.62
CA ARG A 377 -17.94 -1.57 12.70
C ARG A 377 -19.22 -2.39 12.54
N ASP A 378 -20.32 -1.75 12.11
CA ASP A 378 -21.55 -2.45 11.76
C ASP A 378 -21.36 -3.38 10.56
N LEU A 379 -20.71 -2.91 9.50
CA LEU A 379 -20.42 -3.72 8.31
C LEU A 379 -19.56 -4.95 8.67
N THR A 380 -18.47 -4.78 9.41
CA THR A 380 -17.61 -5.89 9.86
C THR A 380 -18.40 -6.92 10.68
N ARG A 381 -19.32 -6.47 11.55
CA ARG A 381 -20.20 -7.38 12.31
C ARG A 381 -21.14 -8.17 11.39
N GLN A 382 -21.73 -7.53 10.39
CA GLN A 382 -22.61 -8.20 9.44
C GLN A 382 -21.84 -9.19 8.55
N GLN A 383 -20.65 -8.82 8.08
CA GLN A 383 -19.75 -9.69 7.32
C GLN A 383 -19.44 -11.00 8.07
N ARG A 384 -19.11 -10.89 9.37
CA ARG A 384 -18.87 -12.05 10.24
C ARG A 384 -20.12 -12.91 10.43
N THR A 385 -21.25 -12.28 10.72
CA THR A 385 -22.53 -12.97 10.96
C THR A 385 -22.98 -13.75 9.72
N LEU A 386 -22.82 -13.15 8.53
CA LEU A 386 -23.21 -13.74 7.25
C LEU A 386 -22.13 -14.63 6.63
N ARG A 387 -20.95 -14.72 7.27
CA ARG A 387 -19.77 -15.45 6.79
C ARG A 387 -19.38 -15.03 5.36
N LEU A 388 -19.47 -13.73 5.08
CA LEU A 388 -18.98 -13.12 3.85
C LEU A 388 -17.66 -12.44 4.16
N LYS A 389 -16.54 -13.10 3.85
CA LYS A 389 -15.21 -12.53 4.06
C LYS A 389 -14.90 -11.54 2.91
N PRO A 390 -14.39 -10.34 3.20
CA PRO A 390 -13.76 -9.50 2.20
C PRO A 390 -12.54 -10.21 1.61
N GLU A 391 -12.48 -10.32 0.29
CA GLU A 391 -11.39 -10.95 -0.45
C GLU A 391 -10.97 -10.01 -1.58
N ALA A 392 -9.66 -9.85 -1.80
CA ALA A 392 -9.16 -9.04 -2.91
C ALA A 392 -9.33 -9.73 -4.27
N ASP A 393 -9.43 -11.06 -4.25
CA ASP A 393 -9.74 -11.86 -5.42
C ASP A 393 -11.21 -11.76 -5.80
N GLU A 394 -11.44 -11.86 -7.11
CA GLU A 394 -12.80 -11.94 -7.63
C GLU A 394 -13.39 -13.30 -7.29
N ARG A 395 -14.52 -13.29 -6.58
CA ARG A 395 -15.23 -14.50 -6.17
C ARG A 395 -16.67 -14.44 -6.63
N GLU A 396 -17.08 -15.45 -7.38
CA GLU A 396 -18.49 -15.65 -7.75
C GLU A 396 -19.21 -16.46 -6.67
N ILE A 397 -20.37 -15.98 -6.24
CA ILE A 397 -21.26 -16.68 -5.31
C ILE A 397 -22.67 -16.77 -5.91
N GLU A 398 -23.29 -17.93 -5.76
CA GLU A 398 -24.70 -18.12 -6.07
C GLU A 398 -25.50 -18.15 -4.76
N LEU A 399 -26.52 -17.30 -4.67
CA LEU A 399 -27.40 -17.15 -3.52
C LEU A 399 -28.78 -17.73 -3.83
N ASP A 400 -29.29 -18.60 -2.95
CA ASP A 400 -30.67 -19.09 -3.01
C ASP A 400 -31.54 -18.30 -2.04
N LEU A 401 -32.35 -17.37 -2.57
CA LEU A 401 -33.14 -16.42 -1.77
C LEU A 401 -34.20 -17.07 -0.88
N ARG A 402 -34.44 -18.38 -1.00
CA ARG A 402 -35.32 -19.14 -0.11
C ARG A 402 -34.66 -19.50 1.22
N LYS A 403 -33.32 -19.38 1.30
CA LYS A 403 -32.56 -19.60 2.53
C LYS A 403 -32.35 -18.25 3.21
N ASP A 404 -32.73 -18.14 4.48
CA ASP A 404 -32.65 -16.88 5.23
C ASP A 404 -31.24 -16.26 5.23
N THR A 405 -30.19 -17.09 5.32
CA THR A 405 -28.80 -16.62 5.26
C THR A 405 -28.45 -16.02 3.90
N ASP A 406 -28.83 -16.67 2.80
CA ASP A 406 -28.50 -16.20 1.45
C ASP A 406 -29.36 -14.99 1.06
N ALA A 407 -30.62 -14.96 1.50
CA ALA A 407 -31.45 -13.76 1.41
C ALA A 407 -30.83 -12.58 2.18
N SER A 408 -30.28 -12.82 3.38
CA SER A 408 -29.61 -11.78 4.17
C SER A 408 -28.30 -11.30 3.52
N ARG A 409 -27.56 -12.19 2.85
CA ARG A 409 -26.38 -11.85 2.04
C ARG A 409 -26.75 -10.96 0.86
N SER A 410 -27.79 -11.33 0.11
CA SER A 410 -28.31 -10.53 -1.01
C SER A 410 -28.72 -9.13 -0.54
N ARG A 411 -29.51 -9.04 0.55
CA ARG A 411 -29.94 -7.75 1.13
C ARG A 411 -28.76 -6.87 1.52
N LEU A 412 -27.73 -7.43 2.16
CA LEU A 412 -26.52 -6.66 2.50
C LEU A 412 -25.85 -6.08 1.25
N LEU A 413 -25.64 -6.90 0.22
CA LEU A 413 -25.00 -6.46 -1.03
C LEU A 413 -25.82 -5.37 -1.74
N HIS A 414 -27.15 -5.51 -1.77
CA HIS A 414 -28.03 -4.47 -2.32
C HIS A 414 -28.00 -3.18 -1.50
N ARG A 415 -27.99 -3.24 -0.17
CA ARG A 415 -27.87 -2.05 0.70
C ARG A 415 -26.55 -1.33 0.46
N LEU A 416 -25.45 -2.06 0.32
CA LEU A 416 -24.15 -1.48 0.02
C LEU A 416 -24.14 -0.80 -1.36
N ARG A 417 -24.80 -1.38 -2.37
CA ARG A 417 -24.97 -0.73 -3.68
C ARG A 417 -25.78 0.57 -3.60
N VAL A 418 -26.83 0.62 -2.77
CA VAL A 418 -27.59 1.87 -2.53
C VAL A 418 -26.67 2.94 -1.93
N LEU A 419 -25.74 2.55 -1.07
CA LEU A 419 -24.72 3.45 -0.50
C LEU A 419 -23.56 3.78 -1.44
N GLY A 420 -23.55 3.25 -2.67
CA GLY A 420 -22.41 3.41 -3.59
C GLY A 420 -21.17 2.60 -3.23
N ILE A 421 -21.29 1.64 -2.31
CA ILE A 421 -20.21 0.73 -1.89
C ILE A 421 -20.24 -0.51 -2.79
N GLY A 422 -19.45 -0.49 -3.85
CA GLY A 422 -19.38 -1.54 -4.88
C GLY A 422 -18.65 -2.82 -4.47
N TRP A 423 -18.98 -3.44 -3.34
CA TRP A 423 -18.39 -4.74 -2.94
C TRP A 423 -18.87 -5.89 -3.85
N GLY A 424 -20.10 -5.80 -4.35
CA GLY A 424 -20.71 -6.84 -5.18
C GLY A 424 -21.41 -6.31 -6.43
N GLU A 425 -21.19 -7.00 -7.54
CA GLU A 425 -21.90 -6.79 -8.80
C GLU A 425 -22.77 -8.00 -9.16
N PRO A 426 -24.06 -7.81 -9.48
CA PRO A 426 -24.89 -8.87 -10.04
C PRO A 426 -24.26 -9.39 -11.33
N ALA A 427 -24.09 -10.70 -11.41
CA ALA A 427 -23.58 -11.40 -12.59
C ALA A 427 -24.72 -12.21 -13.23
N ALA A 428 -24.63 -12.40 -14.55
CA ALA A 428 -25.54 -13.30 -15.23
C ALA A 428 -25.26 -14.74 -14.78
N GLY A 429 -26.19 -15.34 -14.04
CA GLY A 429 -26.03 -16.70 -13.54
C GLY A 429 -25.96 -17.74 -14.67
N ARG A 430 -25.27 -18.85 -14.41
CA ARG A 430 -25.21 -19.99 -15.35
C ARG A 430 -26.57 -20.71 -15.37
N GLY A 431 -27.45 -20.30 -16.29
CA GLY A 431 -28.57 -21.12 -16.74
C GLY A 431 -29.79 -21.23 -15.81
N SER A 432 -30.22 -20.14 -15.17
CA SER A 432 -31.44 -20.12 -14.35
C SER A 432 -32.38 -18.99 -14.77
N THR A 433 -33.57 -19.34 -15.24
CA THR A 433 -34.71 -18.44 -15.50
C THR A 433 -35.57 -18.17 -14.25
N GLY A 434 -35.13 -18.62 -13.06
CA GLY A 434 -35.86 -18.48 -11.81
C GLY A 434 -35.52 -17.21 -11.04
N THR A 435 -36.53 -16.49 -10.53
CA THR A 435 -36.41 -15.26 -9.72
C THR A 435 -35.86 -15.47 -8.31
N PHE A 436 -35.53 -16.70 -7.93
CA PHE A 436 -35.10 -17.06 -6.57
C PHE A 436 -33.58 -17.29 -6.46
N ARG A 437 -32.83 -17.16 -7.56
CA ARG A 437 -31.36 -17.24 -7.55
C ARG A 437 -30.75 -15.93 -8.00
N GLU A 438 -29.73 -15.52 -7.27
CA GLU A 438 -28.87 -14.40 -7.66
C GLU A 438 -27.43 -14.87 -7.73
N THR A 439 -26.74 -14.50 -8.80
CA THR A 439 -25.30 -14.70 -8.92
C THR A 439 -24.63 -13.35 -8.70
N TRP A 440 -23.63 -13.33 -7.83
CA TRP A 440 -22.89 -12.14 -7.45
C TRP A 440 -21.41 -12.36 -7.66
N ARG A 441 -20.76 -11.34 -8.19
CA ARG A 441 -19.31 -11.24 -8.29
C ARG A 441 -18.84 -10.28 -7.21
N LEU A 442 -18.07 -10.80 -6.26
CA LEU A 442 -17.56 -10.03 -5.14
C LEU A 442 -16.08 -9.74 -5.33
N ARG A 443 -15.68 -8.50 -5.03
CA ARG A 443 -14.28 -8.08 -4.93
C ARG A 443 -14.18 -6.95 -3.93
N TRP A 444 -13.30 -7.09 -2.94
CA TRP A 444 -13.03 -6.02 -1.99
C TRP A 444 -11.81 -5.21 -2.40
N GLU A 445 -11.97 -3.90 -2.50
CA GLU A 445 -10.89 -2.96 -2.78
C GLU A 445 -10.73 -1.99 -1.60
N PRO A 446 -9.50 -1.52 -1.29
CA PRO A 446 -9.28 -0.59 -0.19
C PRO A 446 -10.08 0.72 -0.27
N GLU A 447 -10.41 1.19 -1.47
CA GLU A 447 -11.25 2.38 -1.69
C GLU A 447 -12.66 2.20 -1.11
N LEU A 448 -13.12 0.96 -0.93
CA LEU A 448 -14.39 0.69 -0.27
C LEU A 448 -14.37 1.13 1.20
N TYR A 449 -13.21 1.20 1.86
CA TYR A 449 -13.12 1.79 3.20
C TYR A 449 -13.42 3.29 3.20
N VAL A 450 -12.99 4.01 2.17
CA VAL A 450 -13.33 5.44 1.97
C VAL A 450 -14.81 5.57 1.66
N ARG A 451 -15.36 4.74 0.77
CA ARG A 451 -16.80 4.74 0.48
C ARG A 451 -17.65 4.44 1.72
N VAL A 452 -17.19 3.57 2.61
CA VAL A 452 -17.85 3.32 3.90
C VAL A 452 -17.76 4.53 4.82
N ALA A 453 -16.62 5.23 4.86
CA ALA A 453 -16.48 6.47 5.63
C ALA A 453 -17.41 7.59 5.11
N GLU A 454 -17.45 7.81 3.80
CA GLU A 454 -18.38 8.74 3.13
C GLU A 454 -19.84 8.38 3.43
N ALA A 455 -20.19 7.10 3.34
CA ALA A 455 -21.52 6.60 3.63
C ALA A 455 -21.95 6.79 5.10
N GLY A 456 -20.99 7.00 6.01
CA GLY A 456 -21.23 7.25 7.43
C GLY A 456 -22.09 8.49 7.70
N VAL A 457 -22.12 9.46 6.78
CA VAL A 457 -22.98 10.66 6.87
C VAL A 457 -24.47 10.29 6.90
N TRP A 458 -24.85 9.17 6.26
CA TRP A 458 -26.24 8.71 6.19
C TRP A 458 -26.68 7.92 7.42
N GLY A 459 -25.74 7.40 8.23
CA GLY A 459 -26.08 6.66 9.45
C GLY A 459 -24.94 5.79 9.99
N THR A 460 -25.15 5.28 11.21
CA THR A 460 -24.16 4.45 11.93
C THR A 460 -24.29 2.95 11.65
N THR A 461 -25.35 2.53 10.94
CA THR A 461 -25.58 1.14 10.52
C THR A 461 -25.92 1.10 9.04
N VAL A 462 -25.60 0.00 8.36
CA VAL A 462 -25.83 -0.18 6.92
C VAL A 462 -27.30 -0.05 6.57
N LEU A 463 -28.20 -0.57 7.42
CA LEU A 463 -29.64 -0.45 7.22
C LEU A 463 -30.11 1.01 7.31
N ALA A 464 -29.75 1.71 8.39
CA ALA A 464 -30.16 3.10 8.59
C ALA A 464 -29.57 4.02 7.51
N ALA A 465 -28.29 3.84 7.20
CA ALA A 465 -27.61 4.61 6.16
C ALA A 465 -28.25 4.39 4.78
N ALA A 466 -28.51 3.14 4.38
CA ALA A 466 -29.12 2.85 3.08
C ALA A 466 -30.55 3.40 2.98
N THR A 467 -31.30 3.37 4.08
CA THR A 467 -32.65 3.95 4.17
C THR A 467 -32.60 5.46 3.96
N ALA A 468 -31.79 6.18 4.75
CA ALA A 468 -31.67 7.64 4.64
C ALA A 468 -31.15 8.07 3.26
N ARG A 469 -30.22 7.31 2.68
CA ARG A 469 -29.72 7.55 1.33
C ARG A 469 -30.82 7.39 0.28
N ALA A 470 -31.60 6.32 0.36
CA ALA A 470 -32.71 6.08 -0.55
C ALA A 470 -33.79 7.17 -0.45
N GLU A 471 -34.13 7.62 0.75
CA GLU A 471 -35.06 8.74 0.94
C GLU A 471 -34.54 10.04 0.31
N SER A 472 -33.26 10.35 0.49
CA SER A 472 -32.65 11.54 -0.13
C SER A 472 -32.61 11.44 -1.66
N ASP A 473 -32.25 10.29 -2.22
CA ASP A 473 -32.22 10.08 -3.67
C ASP A 473 -33.64 10.18 -4.26
N ALA A 474 -34.67 9.74 -3.53
CA ALA A 474 -36.08 9.89 -3.94
C ALA A 474 -36.51 11.35 -4.03
N LEU A 475 -36.13 12.18 -3.05
CA LEU A 475 -36.44 13.60 -3.03
C LEU A 475 -35.69 14.40 -4.12
N ALA A 476 -34.52 13.91 -4.53
CA ALA A 476 -33.72 14.53 -5.58
C ALA A 476 -34.10 14.07 -7.00
N ALA A 477 -34.83 12.96 -7.14
CA ALA A 477 -35.22 12.40 -8.43
C ALA A 477 -36.13 13.36 -9.19
N THR A 478 -35.82 13.58 -10.47
CA THR A 478 -36.59 14.49 -11.34
C THR A 478 -37.35 13.74 -12.43
N ALA A 479 -37.08 12.45 -12.61
CA ALA A 479 -37.73 11.59 -13.60
C ALA A 479 -38.35 10.34 -12.97
N LEU A 480 -39.52 9.92 -13.48
CA LEU A 480 -40.21 8.70 -13.03
C LEU A 480 -39.33 7.44 -13.17
N ALA A 481 -38.47 7.39 -14.18
CA ALA A 481 -37.55 6.27 -14.38
C ALA A 481 -36.56 6.12 -13.21
N GLU A 482 -36.07 7.22 -12.65
CA GLU A 482 -35.15 7.23 -11.51
C GLU A 482 -35.84 6.71 -10.25
N VAL A 483 -37.08 7.17 -10.01
CA VAL A 483 -37.91 6.74 -8.87
C VAL A 483 -38.26 5.26 -8.99
N THR A 484 -38.60 4.77 -10.19
CA THR A 484 -38.93 3.35 -10.42
C THR A 484 -37.71 2.46 -10.18
N ALA A 485 -36.53 2.85 -10.68
CA ALA A 485 -35.29 2.13 -10.44
C ALA A 485 -34.88 2.16 -8.95
N LEU A 486 -35.15 3.27 -8.25
CA LEU A 486 -34.92 3.38 -6.81
C LEU A 486 -35.88 2.50 -6.01
N ALA A 487 -37.15 2.42 -6.38
CA ALA A 487 -38.13 1.53 -5.76
C ALA A 487 -37.70 0.05 -5.90
N GLU A 488 -37.25 -0.36 -7.09
CA GLU A 488 -36.70 -1.70 -7.31
C GLU A 488 -35.49 -1.98 -6.39
N ARG A 489 -34.55 -1.03 -6.31
CA ARG A 489 -33.40 -1.15 -5.39
C ARG A 489 -33.83 -1.25 -3.93
N CYS A 490 -34.84 -0.50 -3.49
CA CYS A 490 -35.36 -0.55 -2.11
C CYS A 490 -36.02 -1.90 -1.78
N LEU A 491 -36.73 -2.50 -2.74
CA LEU A 491 -37.33 -3.82 -2.57
C LEU A 491 -36.26 -4.92 -2.44
N LEU A 492 -35.24 -4.89 -3.31
CA LEU A 492 -34.13 -5.84 -3.26
C LEU A 492 -33.26 -5.66 -2.00
N ALA A 493 -33.07 -4.42 -1.56
CA ALA A 493 -32.34 -4.09 -0.34
C ALA A 493 -33.16 -4.28 0.95
N ASP A 494 -34.44 -4.64 0.87
CA ASP A 494 -35.36 -4.76 2.01
C ASP A 494 -35.31 -3.50 2.90
N LEU A 495 -35.71 -2.36 2.30
CA LEU A 495 -35.77 -1.02 2.92
C LEU A 495 -37.23 -0.55 3.06
N PRO A 496 -38.03 -1.16 3.95
CA PRO A 496 -39.47 -0.88 4.04
C PRO A 496 -39.78 0.56 4.43
N ASP A 497 -38.92 1.19 5.23
CA ASP A 497 -39.14 2.55 5.73
C ASP A 497 -38.91 3.63 4.65
N ALA A 498 -38.09 3.34 3.64
CA ALA A 498 -37.86 4.26 2.51
C ALA A 498 -38.97 4.21 1.46
N LEU A 499 -39.67 3.08 1.31
CA LEU A 499 -40.69 2.88 0.27
C LEU A 499 -41.83 3.94 0.29
N PRO A 500 -42.39 4.36 1.44
CA PRO A 500 -43.40 5.41 1.49
C PRO A 500 -42.94 6.77 0.95
N VAL A 501 -41.63 7.06 0.98
CA VAL A 501 -41.05 8.29 0.44
C VAL A 501 -40.81 8.13 -1.05
N VAL A 502 -40.25 6.98 -1.46
CA VAL A 502 -39.98 6.66 -2.88
C VAL A 502 -41.27 6.56 -3.71
N MET A 503 -42.40 6.15 -3.12
CA MET A 503 -43.67 5.99 -3.83
C MET A 503 -44.54 7.26 -3.86
N ARG A 504 -44.07 8.39 -3.32
CA ARG A 504 -44.72 9.70 -3.44
C ARG A 504 -44.21 10.41 -4.68
#